data_AF-A0A845B783-F1
#
_entry.id   AF-A0A845B783-F1
#
_cell.length_a   1.000
_cell.length_b   1.000
_cell.length_c   1.000
_cell.angle_alpha   90.00
_cell.angle_beta   90.00
_cell.angle_gamma   90.00
#
_symmetry.space_group_name_H-M   'P 1'
#
loop_
_entity.id
_entity.type
_entity.pdbx_description
1 polymer ?
#
loop_
_entity_poly.entity_id
_entity_poly.type
_entity_poly.pdbx_seq_one_letter_code
_entity_poly.pdbx_strand_id
1 'polypeptide(L)'
;MRCSDRLRRLLPALLLLLAAACGDIRPYAGHPGGDAPRLVLPPAYRIAVPPPGQALLSNAGATAFADSLAEALRAAEVPAAAAESNPLDWPLAVRVERQGATVVPHYELRDADGASLGAATGKPVPLQGWGLEDPALFKEVASRDAPAIAALLGRVEASRKASDPKALAGEGPLRIRLAGVKGAPGDGNKSLNDRMGDFLTQLGYLPQDTAEGATYAVQGVVNAVPVAGNKQRIELQWIVSRRDGYELGRVVQLNEVPRGSLNGLWGDVAYVAAEQAANGIRDVLRNATAPAQPAAAQAEPGKAPPETLRAAR
;
A
#
# COMPACT_ATOMS: atom_id res chain seq x y z
N MET A 1 76.03 -2.99 -11.30
CA MET A 1 74.74 -3.60 -11.69
C MET A 1 74.09 -4.20 -10.45
N ARG A 2 72.92 -3.71 -9.99
CA ARG A 2 71.98 -4.31 -8.98
C ARG A 2 71.11 -3.31 -8.18
N CYS A 3 71.13 -2.00 -8.46
CA CYS A 3 70.28 -1.03 -7.73
C CYS A 3 68.93 -0.71 -8.42
N SER A 4 68.83 -0.77 -9.76
CA SER A 4 67.58 -0.43 -10.46
C SER A 4 66.53 -1.55 -10.46
N ASP A 5 66.93 -2.82 -10.32
CA ASP A 5 66.00 -3.95 -10.29
C ASP A 5 65.24 -4.08 -8.96
N ARG A 6 65.78 -3.57 -7.85
CA ARG A 6 65.07 -3.58 -6.56
C ARG A 6 63.93 -2.57 -6.53
N LEU A 7 64.12 -1.39 -7.13
CA LEU A 7 63.12 -0.34 -7.17
C LEU A 7 61.96 -0.69 -8.12
N ARG A 8 62.24 -1.39 -9.23
CA ARG A 8 61.23 -1.84 -10.21
C ARG A 8 60.38 -3.01 -9.72
N ARG A 9 60.90 -3.83 -8.79
CA ARG A 9 60.17 -4.93 -8.14
C ARG A 9 59.30 -4.49 -6.96
N LEU A 10 59.56 -3.31 -6.38
CA LEU A 10 58.76 -2.75 -5.28
C LEU A 10 57.56 -1.92 -5.77
N LEU A 11 57.60 -1.43 -7.01
CA LEU A 11 56.50 -0.69 -7.63
C LEU A 11 55.16 -1.47 -7.73
N PRO A 12 55.12 -2.76 -8.12
CA PRO A 12 53.86 -3.50 -8.18
C PRO A 12 53.31 -3.82 -6.78
N ALA A 13 54.18 -3.94 -5.76
CA ALA A 13 53.76 -4.17 -4.38
C ALA A 13 53.13 -2.92 -3.75
N LEU A 14 53.63 -1.72 -4.09
CA LEU A 14 53.06 -0.45 -3.62
C LEU A 14 51.71 -0.14 -4.27
N LEU A 15 51.49 -0.55 -5.52
CA LEU A 15 50.19 -0.40 -6.21
C LEU A 15 49.10 -1.34 -5.68
N LEU A 16 49.47 -2.54 -5.21
CA LEU A 16 48.55 -3.48 -4.55
C LEU A 16 48.12 -3.02 -3.15
N LEU A 17 48.96 -2.24 -2.45
CA LEU A 17 48.63 -1.66 -1.15
C LEU A 17 47.63 -0.48 -1.25
N LEU A 18 47.56 0.22 -2.38
CA LEU A 18 46.59 1.29 -2.62
C LEU A 18 45.19 0.78 -3.01
N ALA A 19 45.07 -0.48 -3.46
CA ALA A 19 43.79 -1.11 -3.80
C ALA A 19 43.03 -1.68 -2.57
N ALA A 20 43.66 -1.72 -1.39
CA ALA A 20 43.04 -2.17 -0.15
C ALA A 20 42.30 -1.06 0.61
N ALA A 21 42.23 0.16 0.06
CA ALA A 21 41.55 1.30 0.67
C ALA A 21 40.06 1.43 0.28
N CYS A 22 39.42 0.35 -0.17
CA CYS A 22 37.96 0.26 -0.17
C CYS A 22 37.50 0.05 1.29
N GLY A 23 37.39 1.15 2.03
CA GLY A 23 36.74 1.17 3.33
C GLY A 23 35.33 0.61 3.21
N ASP A 24 35.00 -0.32 4.10
CA ASP A 24 33.68 -0.95 4.25
C ASP A 24 32.66 0.13 4.62
N ILE A 25 32.08 0.80 3.62
CA ILE A 25 30.97 1.73 3.79
C ILE A 25 29.71 0.94 4.09
N ARG A 26 29.58 0.51 5.34
CA ARG A 26 28.30 0.10 5.93
C ARG A 26 27.73 1.31 6.65
N PRO A 27 26.92 2.17 6.01
CA PRO A 27 26.33 3.36 6.64
C PRO A 27 25.46 3.05 7.87
N TYR A 28 25.19 1.76 8.15
CA TYR A 28 24.33 1.31 9.25
C TYR A 28 24.92 0.15 10.08
N ALA A 29 26.22 -0.15 9.99
CA ALA A 29 26.86 -1.09 10.91
C ALA A 29 27.20 -0.39 12.24
N GLY A 30 26.17 -0.06 13.00
CA GLY A 30 26.24 0.34 14.40
C GLY A 30 25.06 -0.26 15.12
N HIS A 31 25.16 -0.44 16.43
CA HIS A 31 23.98 -0.52 17.28
C HIS A 31 23.51 0.92 17.45
N PRO A 32 22.55 1.44 16.66
CA PRO A 32 21.87 2.65 17.08
C PRO A 32 21.34 2.34 18.47
N GLY A 33 21.72 3.13 19.48
CA GLY A 33 21.29 2.90 20.85
C GLY A 33 19.76 2.95 20.99
N GLY A 34 19.26 3.22 22.20
CA GLY A 34 17.81 3.32 22.46
C GLY A 34 17.01 4.31 21.58
N ASP A 35 17.69 5.09 20.74
CA ASP A 35 17.10 6.05 19.79
C ASP A 35 16.87 5.50 18.37
N ALA A 36 17.32 4.28 18.05
CA ALA A 36 17.00 3.59 16.78
C ALA A 36 15.50 3.53 16.44
N PRO A 37 14.57 3.35 17.41
CA PRO A 37 13.15 3.32 17.12
C PRO A 37 12.52 4.73 17.00
N ARG A 38 13.29 5.82 17.20
CA ARG A 38 12.83 7.20 16.93
C ARG A 38 13.03 7.61 15.47
N LEU A 39 13.41 6.67 14.61
CA LEU A 39 13.16 6.82 13.17
C LEU A 39 11.66 7.06 13.02
N VAL A 40 11.31 8.27 12.55
CA VAL A 40 9.94 8.72 12.30
C VAL A 40 9.21 7.58 11.62
N LEU A 41 8.27 6.96 12.34
CA LEU A 41 7.40 5.95 11.75
C LEU A 41 6.78 6.64 10.53
N PRO A 42 6.95 6.09 9.32
CA PRO A 42 6.44 6.76 8.13
C PRO A 42 4.96 7.07 8.35
N PRO A 43 4.48 8.24 7.87
CA PRO A 43 3.10 8.64 8.04
C PRO A 43 2.21 7.47 7.62
N ALA A 44 1.23 7.16 8.46
CA ALA A 44 0.49 5.92 8.35
C ALA A 44 -0.64 6.05 7.30
N TYR A 45 -0.38 6.76 6.20
CA TYR A 45 -1.30 6.99 5.11
C TYR A 45 -0.52 7.32 3.85
N ARG A 46 -1.14 7.08 2.69
CA ARG A 46 -0.67 7.51 1.38
C ARG A 46 -1.77 8.36 0.75
N ILE A 47 -1.38 9.45 0.09
CA ILE A 47 -2.31 10.26 -0.67
C ILE A 47 -2.52 9.62 -2.04
N ALA A 48 -3.75 9.22 -2.35
CA ALA A 48 -4.12 8.82 -3.70
C ALA A 48 -4.58 10.06 -4.47
N VAL A 49 -4.01 10.27 -5.64
CA VAL A 49 -4.41 11.32 -6.58
C VAL A 49 -5.10 10.64 -7.76
N PRO A 50 -6.43 10.37 -7.67
CA PRO A 50 -7.15 9.78 -8.78
C PRO A 50 -7.27 10.78 -9.95
N PRO A 51 -7.37 10.31 -11.20
CA PRO A 51 -7.64 11.18 -12.34
C PRO A 51 -8.91 12.02 -12.10
N PRO A 52 -8.84 13.36 -12.18
CA PRO A 52 -9.97 14.19 -11.78
C PRO A 52 -11.08 14.19 -12.84
N GLY A 53 -12.24 13.63 -12.49
CA GLY A 53 -13.41 13.60 -13.37
C GLY A 53 -14.12 14.95 -13.56
N GLN A 54 -13.82 15.95 -12.73
CA GLN A 54 -14.42 17.30 -12.78
C GLN A 54 -13.36 18.39 -13.05
N ALA A 55 -12.40 18.09 -13.93
CA ALA A 55 -11.30 18.98 -14.25
C ALA A 55 -11.43 19.73 -15.60
N LEU A 56 -12.51 19.51 -16.36
CA LEU A 56 -12.63 19.99 -17.75
C LEU A 56 -11.49 19.49 -18.67
N LEU A 57 -10.97 18.30 -18.39
CA LEU A 57 -9.89 17.64 -19.13
C LEU A 57 -10.43 16.36 -19.79
N SER A 58 -9.73 15.89 -20.82
CA SER A 58 -9.87 14.53 -21.33
C SER A 58 -9.38 13.51 -20.28
N ASN A 59 -9.73 12.23 -20.46
CA ASN A 59 -9.22 11.18 -19.57
C ASN A 59 -7.68 11.09 -19.56
N ALA A 60 -7.06 11.36 -20.71
CA ALA A 60 -5.60 11.38 -20.84
C ALA A 60 -5.02 12.60 -20.10
N GLY A 61 -5.58 13.79 -20.31
CA GLY A 61 -5.18 15.01 -19.61
C GLY A 61 -5.37 14.92 -18.09
N ALA A 62 -6.50 14.34 -17.64
CA ALA A 62 -6.77 14.09 -16.23
C ALA A 62 -5.70 13.16 -15.61
N THR A 63 -5.31 12.10 -16.31
CA THR A 63 -4.24 11.19 -15.86
C THR A 63 -2.90 11.92 -15.81
N ALA A 64 -2.53 12.66 -16.87
CA ALA A 64 -1.27 13.42 -16.92
C ALA A 64 -1.18 14.51 -15.83
N PHE A 65 -2.29 15.17 -15.52
CA PHE A 65 -2.36 16.13 -14.42
C PHE A 65 -2.22 15.45 -13.06
N ALA A 66 -2.88 14.30 -12.85
CA ALA A 66 -2.73 13.51 -11.63
C ALA A 66 -1.29 13.06 -11.41
N ASP A 67 -0.59 12.60 -12.46
CA ASP A 67 0.82 12.24 -12.43
C ASP A 67 1.70 13.42 -12.01
N SER A 68 1.51 14.58 -12.64
CA SER A 68 2.24 15.81 -12.33
C SER A 68 2.03 16.26 -10.88
N LEU A 69 0.79 16.17 -10.40
CA LEU A 69 0.44 16.52 -9.02
C LEU A 69 1.04 15.55 -8.01
N ALA A 70 0.97 14.24 -8.27
CA ALA A 70 1.58 13.24 -7.40
C ALA A 70 3.12 13.38 -7.35
N GLU A 71 3.77 13.71 -8.47
CA GLU A 71 5.21 14.01 -8.50
C GLU A 71 5.56 15.24 -7.65
N ALA A 72 4.81 16.33 -7.81
CA ALA A 72 5.02 17.55 -7.03
C ALA A 72 4.78 17.34 -5.52
N LEU A 73 3.78 16.54 -5.14
CA LEU A 73 3.52 16.17 -3.75
C LEU A 73 4.67 15.35 -3.16
N ARG A 74 5.21 14.38 -3.90
CA ARG A 74 6.40 13.62 -3.47
C ARG A 74 7.63 14.51 -3.32
N ALA A 75 7.81 15.49 -4.23
CA ALA A 75 8.87 16.48 -4.11
C ALA A 75 8.71 17.39 -2.87
N ALA A 76 7.47 17.55 -2.39
CA ALA A 76 7.13 18.21 -1.13
C ALA A 76 7.09 17.24 0.08
N GLU A 77 7.75 16.09 -0.02
CA GLU A 77 7.84 15.05 1.02
C GLU A 77 6.49 14.43 1.44
N VAL A 78 5.44 14.58 0.63
CA VAL A 78 4.15 13.94 0.85
C VAL A 78 4.12 12.59 0.12
N PRO A 79 3.83 11.46 0.80
CA PRO A 79 3.73 10.16 0.15
C PRO A 79 2.48 10.08 -0.74
N ALA A 80 2.62 10.43 -2.02
CA ALA A 80 1.52 10.50 -2.97
C ALA A 80 1.73 9.64 -4.22
N ALA A 81 0.65 9.03 -4.71
CA ALA A 81 0.62 8.24 -5.94
C ALA A 81 -0.56 8.66 -6.84
N ALA A 82 -0.30 8.77 -8.15
CA ALA A 82 -1.34 8.97 -9.15
C ALA A 82 -1.97 7.62 -9.47
N ALA A 83 -3.08 7.32 -8.79
CA ALA A 83 -3.77 6.05 -8.89
C ALA A 83 -5.18 6.18 -8.31
N GLU A 84 -6.02 5.19 -8.64
CA GLU A 84 -7.24 4.95 -7.88
C GLU A 84 -6.93 4.71 -6.40
N SER A 85 -7.85 5.11 -5.54
CA SER A 85 -7.67 5.03 -4.08
C SER A 85 -7.83 3.60 -3.59
N ASN A 86 -6.83 3.11 -2.84
CA ASN A 86 -6.94 1.88 -2.07
C ASN A 86 -7.78 2.09 -0.80
N PRO A 87 -8.24 1.01 -0.14
CA PRO A 87 -9.13 1.11 1.02
C PRO A 87 -8.61 1.92 2.20
N LEU A 88 -7.30 2.18 2.29
CA LEU A 88 -6.64 2.95 3.36
C LEU A 88 -5.96 4.23 2.85
N ASP A 89 -6.04 4.51 1.54
CA ASP A 89 -5.51 5.75 0.98
C ASP A 89 -6.38 6.92 1.38
N TRP A 90 -5.78 8.11 1.42
CA TRP A 90 -6.53 9.37 1.53
C TRP A 90 -6.67 9.97 0.14
N PRO A 91 -7.87 9.95 -0.46
CA PRO A 91 -8.09 10.53 -1.76
C PRO A 91 -7.92 12.05 -1.70
N LEU A 92 -7.15 12.59 -2.64
CA LEU A 92 -7.13 14.00 -2.96
C LEU A 92 -8.05 14.23 -4.17
N ALA A 93 -9.29 14.63 -3.89
CA ALA A 93 -10.24 14.97 -4.95
C ALA A 93 -9.88 16.35 -5.53
N VAL A 94 -9.70 16.40 -6.86
CA VAL A 94 -9.48 17.66 -7.57
C VAL A 94 -10.70 18.02 -8.40
N ARG A 95 -11.18 19.23 -8.22
CA ARG A 95 -12.27 19.84 -8.99
C ARG A 95 -11.79 21.16 -9.56
N VAL A 96 -12.27 21.53 -10.74
CA VAL A 96 -11.86 22.77 -11.39
C VAL A 96 -13.10 23.61 -11.68
N GLU A 97 -13.07 24.86 -11.23
CA GLU A 97 -14.13 25.83 -11.49
C GLU A 97 -13.68 26.83 -12.56
N ARG A 98 -14.50 27.04 -13.59
CA ARG A 98 -14.20 28.01 -14.64
C ARG A 98 -14.63 29.41 -14.20
N GLN A 99 -13.71 30.35 -14.24
CA GLN A 99 -13.93 31.77 -13.96
C GLN A 99 -13.47 32.61 -15.16
N GLY A 100 -14.38 32.87 -16.10
CA GLY A 100 -14.10 33.63 -17.32
C GLY A 100 -13.05 32.96 -18.21
N ALA A 101 -11.90 33.63 -18.34
CA ALA A 101 -10.72 33.17 -19.10
C ALA A 101 -9.74 32.33 -18.28
N THR A 102 -10.07 32.04 -17.02
CA THR A 102 -9.24 31.23 -16.12
C THR A 102 -10.03 30.06 -15.55
N VAL A 103 -9.29 29.09 -15.02
CA VAL A 103 -9.81 28.00 -14.21
C VAL A 103 -9.14 27.99 -12.84
N VAL A 104 -9.89 27.67 -11.80
CA VAL A 104 -9.40 27.61 -10.42
C VAL A 104 -9.49 26.18 -9.94
N PRO A 105 -8.35 25.51 -9.62
CA PRO A 105 -8.38 24.18 -9.06
C PRO A 105 -8.71 24.22 -7.56
N HIS A 106 -9.62 23.35 -7.16
CA HIS A 106 -10.04 23.10 -5.78
C HIS A 106 -9.59 21.69 -5.40
N TYR A 107 -8.83 21.60 -4.33
CA TYR A 107 -8.29 20.37 -3.78
C TYR A 107 -9.03 20.04 -2.49
N GLU A 108 -9.59 18.86 -2.41
CA GLU A 108 -10.25 18.37 -1.21
C GLU A 108 -9.56 17.08 -0.76
N LEU A 109 -8.92 17.14 0.40
CA LEU A 109 -8.33 15.96 1.03
C LEU A 109 -9.44 15.24 1.80
N ARG A 110 -9.59 13.95 1.52
CA ARG A 110 -10.54 13.09 2.21
C ARG A 110 -9.81 11.99 2.95
N ASP A 111 -10.41 11.47 4.02
CA ASP A 111 -9.93 10.26 4.64
C ASP A 111 -10.27 9.03 3.79
N ALA A 112 -9.78 7.87 4.23
CA ALA A 112 -10.06 6.60 3.59
C ALA A 112 -11.53 6.16 3.67
N ASP A 113 -12.35 6.81 4.50
CA ASP A 113 -13.80 6.64 4.60
C ASP A 113 -14.57 7.59 3.67
N GLY A 114 -13.88 8.53 3.03
CA GLY A 114 -14.43 9.52 2.11
C GLY A 114 -14.92 10.80 2.80
N ALA A 115 -14.75 10.94 4.12
CA ALA A 115 -15.08 12.17 4.82
C ALA A 115 -14.02 13.26 4.52
N SER A 116 -14.48 14.50 4.43
CA SER A 116 -13.62 15.64 4.12
C SER A 116 -12.72 15.97 5.32
N LEU A 117 -11.40 15.87 5.13
CA LEU A 117 -10.39 16.28 6.11
C LEU A 117 -10.04 17.77 5.98
N GLY A 118 -10.38 18.36 4.84
CA GLY A 118 -10.26 19.78 4.56
C GLY A 118 -9.99 20.06 3.09
N ALA A 119 -9.91 21.34 2.76
CA ALA A 119 -9.74 21.79 1.39
C ALA A 119 -8.67 22.88 1.26
N ALA A 120 -8.11 22.96 0.06
CA ALA A 120 -7.24 24.03 -0.40
C ALA A 120 -7.72 24.50 -1.78
N THR A 121 -7.50 25.78 -2.08
CA THR A 121 -7.81 26.37 -3.38
C THR A 121 -6.52 26.83 -4.01
N GLY A 122 -6.24 26.36 -5.22
CA GLY A 122 -5.10 26.80 -6.01
C GLY A 122 -5.33 28.18 -6.61
N LYS A 123 -4.31 28.70 -7.28
CA LYS A 123 -4.41 30.01 -7.96
C LYS A 123 -5.04 29.86 -9.35
N PRO A 124 -5.65 30.93 -9.90
CA PRO A 124 -6.19 30.91 -11.25
C PRO A 124 -5.14 30.48 -12.30
N VAL A 125 -5.58 29.66 -13.25
CA VAL A 125 -4.78 29.11 -14.35
C VAL A 125 -5.42 29.55 -15.68
N PRO A 126 -4.66 29.97 -16.70
CA PRO A 126 -5.24 30.32 -18.00
C PRO A 126 -6.02 29.15 -18.61
N LEU A 127 -7.29 29.37 -18.95
CA LEU A 127 -8.17 28.33 -19.51
C LEU A 127 -7.62 27.76 -20.82
N GLN A 128 -6.97 28.59 -21.64
CA GLN A 128 -6.43 28.16 -22.92
C GLN A 128 -5.34 27.10 -22.75
N GLY A 129 -4.35 27.34 -21.88
CA GLY A 129 -3.29 26.37 -21.63
C GLY A 129 -3.82 25.11 -20.92
N TRP A 130 -4.77 25.28 -20.01
CA TRP A 130 -5.43 24.16 -19.31
C TRP A 130 -6.19 23.25 -20.29
N GLY A 131 -7.00 23.85 -21.17
CA GLY A 131 -7.79 23.12 -22.16
C GLY A 131 -6.97 22.52 -23.31
N LEU A 132 -5.76 23.01 -23.55
CA LEU A 132 -4.78 22.39 -24.45
C LEU A 132 -4.02 21.24 -23.79
N GLU A 133 -4.23 21.01 -22.48
CA GLU A 133 -3.58 19.96 -21.70
C GLU A 133 -2.04 20.05 -21.74
N ASP A 134 -1.51 21.28 -21.70
CA ASP A 134 -0.07 21.53 -21.80
C ASP A 134 0.69 20.88 -20.61
N PRO A 135 1.59 19.92 -20.87
CA PRO A 135 2.35 19.24 -19.81
C PRO A 135 3.21 20.19 -18.96
N ALA A 136 3.74 21.26 -19.57
CA ALA A 136 4.54 22.25 -18.84
C ALA A 136 3.68 23.02 -17.84
N LEU A 137 2.46 23.39 -18.26
CA LEU A 137 1.49 24.04 -17.39
C LEU A 137 1.04 23.13 -16.25
N PHE A 138 0.76 21.85 -16.51
CA PHE A 138 0.40 20.89 -15.47
C PHE A 138 1.50 20.77 -14.41
N LYS A 139 2.77 20.66 -14.82
CA LYS A 139 3.91 20.62 -13.90
C LYS A 139 4.05 21.92 -13.10
N GLU A 140 3.87 23.07 -13.73
CA GLU A 140 3.89 24.37 -13.05
C GLU A 140 2.79 24.46 -11.99
N VAL A 141 1.54 24.19 -12.36
CA VAL A 141 0.37 24.24 -11.47
C VAL A 141 0.55 23.27 -10.30
N ALA A 142 0.95 22.03 -10.58
CA ALA A 142 1.22 21.01 -9.57
C ALA A 142 2.31 21.46 -8.58
N SER A 143 3.45 21.92 -9.07
CA SER A 143 4.59 22.36 -8.24
C SER A 143 4.24 23.58 -7.38
N ARG A 144 3.43 24.49 -7.94
CA ARG A 144 2.94 25.70 -7.26
C ARG A 144 1.98 25.38 -6.13
N ASP A 145 1.07 24.42 -6.32
CA ASP A 145 -0.03 24.16 -5.39
C ASP A 145 0.31 23.05 -4.36
N ALA A 146 1.30 22.18 -4.64
CA ALA A 146 1.73 21.11 -3.74
C ALA A 146 2.09 21.59 -2.31
N PRO A 147 2.81 22.70 -2.08
CA PRO A 147 3.10 23.18 -0.72
C PRO A 147 1.85 23.54 0.09
N ALA A 148 0.79 24.05 -0.55
CA ALA A 148 -0.47 24.37 0.13
C ALA A 148 -1.21 23.10 0.56
N ILE A 149 -1.16 22.05 -0.26
CA ILE A 149 -1.72 20.73 0.07
C ILE A 149 -0.91 20.06 1.20
N ALA A 150 0.42 20.16 1.17
CA ALA A 150 1.28 19.68 2.26
C ALA A 150 0.98 20.38 3.60
N ALA A 151 0.77 21.70 3.57
CA ALA A 151 0.36 22.47 4.75
C ALA A 151 -1.04 22.09 5.27
N LEU A 152 -1.98 21.79 4.37
CA LEU A 152 -3.30 21.25 4.76
C LEU A 152 -3.14 19.92 5.50
N LEU A 153 -2.33 19.01 4.96
CA LEU A 153 -2.06 17.71 5.54
C LEU A 153 -1.47 17.82 6.95
N GLY A 154 -0.47 18.68 7.16
CA GLY A 154 0.14 18.89 8.47
C GLY A 154 -0.86 19.36 9.54
N ARG A 155 -1.85 20.19 9.17
CA ARG A 155 -2.93 20.61 10.09
C ARG A 155 -3.85 19.46 10.46
N VAL A 156 -4.18 18.60 9.50
CA VAL A 156 -5.01 17.42 9.72
C VAL A 156 -4.32 16.44 10.67
N GLU A 157 -3.03 16.16 10.43
CA GLU A 157 -2.25 15.28 11.30
C GLU A 157 -2.14 15.83 12.73
N ALA A 158 -1.83 17.11 12.89
CA ALA A 158 -1.74 17.75 14.20
C ALA A 158 -3.07 17.61 14.97
N SER A 159 -4.19 17.82 14.28
CA SER A 159 -5.52 17.67 14.86
C SER A 159 -5.81 16.23 15.29
N ARG A 160 -5.46 15.23 14.46
CA ARG A 160 -5.65 13.82 14.83
C ARG A 160 -4.78 13.40 16.00
N LYS A 161 -3.50 13.82 16.02
CA LYS A 161 -2.58 13.51 17.12
C LYS A 161 -3.08 14.04 18.47
N ALA A 162 -3.79 15.17 18.47
CA ALA A 162 -4.43 15.69 19.68
C ALA A 162 -5.62 14.83 20.15
N SER A 163 -6.36 14.22 19.23
CA SER A 163 -7.59 13.46 19.52
C SER A 163 -7.37 12.01 19.96
N ASP A 164 -6.37 11.30 19.41
CA ASP A 164 -6.08 9.90 19.79
C ASP A 164 -4.58 9.62 19.96
N PRO A 165 -3.97 10.01 21.11
CA PRO A 165 -2.55 9.76 21.39
C PRO A 165 -2.21 8.28 21.57
N LYS A 166 -3.17 7.45 22.01
CA LYS A 166 -2.93 6.04 22.35
C LYS A 166 -2.86 5.13 21.12
N ALA A 167 -3.66 5.41 20.09
CA ALA A 167 -3.54 4.70 18.81
C ALA A 167 -2.18 4.92 18.14
N LEU A 168 -1.52 6.04 18.40
CA LEU A 168 -0.16 6.33 17.92
C LEU A 168 0.91 5.52 18.67
N ALA A 169 0.65 5.16 19.94
CA ALA A 169 1.59 4.41 20.76
C ALA A 169 1.59 2.90 20.47
N GLY A 170 0.69 2.40 19.60
CA GLY A 170 0.59 0.97 19.28
C GLY A 170 0.10 0.11 20.46
N GLU A 171 -0.42 0.75 21.51
CA GLU A 171 -0.91 0.10 22.73
C GLU A 171 -2.41 -0.23 22.58
N GLY A 172 -2.74 -1.29 21.82
CA GLY A 172 -4.12 -1.77 21.65
C GLY A 172 -4.25 -2.98 20.72
N PRO A 173 -5.41 -3.66 20.68
CA PRO A 173 -5.67 -4.72 19.71
C PRO A 173 -5.54 -4.18 18.28
N LEU A 174 -4.98 -5.00 17.38
CA LEU A 174 -4.72 -4.60 16.01
C LEU A 174 -6.05 -4.29 15.30
N ARG A 175 -6.26 -3.01 14.97
CA ARG A 175 -7.41 -2.53 14.22
C ARG A 175 -7.30 -2.93 12.76
N ILE A 176 -8.37 -3.54 12.23
CA ILE A 176 -8.46 -3.97 10.83
C ILE A 176 -9.68 -3.30 10.21
N ARG A 177 -9.49 -2.64 9.07
CA ARG A 177 -10.62 -2.11 8.30
C ARG A 177 -11.28 -3.25 7.52
N LEU A 178 -12.57 -3.47 7.74
CA LEU A 178 -13.39 -4.28 6.84
C LEU A 178 -13.96 -3.38 5.74
N ALA A 179 -13.39 -3.46 4.55
CA ALA A 179 -13.80 -2.63 3.40
C ALA A 179 -15.11 -3.11 2.75
N GLY A 180 -15.80 -4.07 3.36
CA GLY A 180 -17.00 -4.70 2.84
C GLY A 180 -16.72 -5.84 1.86
N VAL A 181 -17.81 -6.45 1.41
CA VAL A 181 -17.83 -7.49 0.38
C VAL A 181 -18.64 -6.97 -0.81
N LYS A 182 -18.18 -7.26 -2.04
CA LYS A 182 -18.85 -6.87 -3.28
C LYS A 182 -19.11 -8.08 -4.19
N GLY A 183 -20.17 -7.99 -4.99
CA GLY A 183 -20.48 -8.96 -6.05
C GLY A 183 -21.25 -10.21 -5.62
N ALA A 184 -21.50 -10.40 -4.33
CA ALA A 184 -22.30 -11.54 -3.88
C ALA A 184 -23.79 -11.32 -4.21
N PRO A 185 -24.49 -12.32 -4.77
CA PRO A 185 -25.94 -12.28 -4.97
C PRO A 185 -26.71 -12.34 -3.64
N GLY A 186 -28.00 -11.99 -3.68
CA GLY A 186 -28.86 -12.00 -2.49
C GLY A 186 -28.37 -11.06 -1.40
N ASP A 187 -28.32 -11.53 -0.15
CA ASP A 187 -27.78 -10.79 1.00
C ASP A 187 -26.28 -11.05 1.25
N GLY A 188 -25.60 -11.76 0.35
CA GLY A 188 -24.28 -12.34 0.60
C GLY A 188 -23.21 -11.33 0.97
N ASN A 189 -23.26 -10.11 0.43
CA ASN A 189 -22.28 -9.07 0.76
C ASN A 189 -22.34 -8.72 2.25
N LYS A 190 -23.56 -8.57 2.78
CA LYS A 190 -23.77 -8.27 4.20
C LYS A 190 -23.43 -9.48 5.06
N SER A 191 -23.99 -10.64 4.73
CA SER A 191 -23.80 -11.87 5.51
C SER A 191 -22.33 -12.27 5.62
N LEU A 192 -21.54 -12.16 4.54
CA LEU A 192 -20.10 -12.44 4.57
C LEU A 192 -19.32 -11.41 5.38
N ASN A 193 -19.65 -10.11 5.26
CA ASN A 193 -18.97 -9.06 6.01
C ASN A 193 -19.18 -9.21 7.51
N ASP A 194 -20.43 -9.42 7.94
CA ASP A 194 -20.79 -9.60 9.35
C ASP A 194 -20.06 -10.80 9.95
N ARG A 195 -20.12 -11.96 9.28
CA ARG A 195 -19.44 -13.18 9.74
C ARG A 195 -17.92 -13.05 9.76
N MET A 196 -17.33 -12.35 8.80
CA MET A 196 -15.89 -12.08 8.81
C MET A 196 -15.50 -11.23 10.02
N GLY A 197 -16.28 -10.20 10.36
CA GLY A 197 -16.08 -9.40 11.57
C GLY A 197 -16.16 -10.25 12.85
N ASP A 198 -17.15 -11.13 12.96
CA ASP A 198 -17.30 -12.03 14.11
C ASP A 198 -16.04 -12.90 14.31
N PHE A 199 -15.57 -13.56 13.24
CA PHE A 199 -14.40 -14.45 13.34
C PHE A 199 -13.08 -13.70 13.57
N LEU A 200 -12.87 -12.54 12.95
CA LEU A 200 -11.67 -11.73 13.22
C LEU A 200 -11.64 -11.24 14.67
N THR A 201 -12.80 -10.90 15.24
CA THR A 201 -12.93 -10.54 16.66
C THR A 201 -12.56 -11.71 17.56
N GLN A 202 -13.04 -12.92 17.26
CA GLN A 202 -12.68 -14.14 17.99
C GLN A 202 -11.16 -14.45 17.92
N LEU A 203 -10.50 -14.04 16.84
CA LEU A 203 -9.05 -14.19 16.66
C LEU A 203 -8.23 -13.08 17.34
N GLY A 204 -8.87 -12.16 18.07
CA GLY A 204 -8.20 -11.10 18.84
C GLY A 204 -7.91 -9.82 18.07
N TYR A 205 -8.47 -9.67 16.86
CA TYR A 205 -8.42 -8.42 16.09
C TYR A 205 -9.58 -7.50 16.47
N LEU A 206 -9.46 -6.22 16.14
CA LEU A 206 -10.55 -5.26 16.25
C LEU A 206 -11.01 -4.85 14.84
N PRO A 207 -11.89 -5.64 14.19
CA PRO A 207 -12.47 -5.26 12.91
C PRO A 207 -13.38 -4.04 13.11
N GLN A 208 -13.32 -3.14 12.16
CA GLN A 208 -14.12 -1.91 12.14
C GLN A 208 -14.42 -1.53 10.70
N ASP A 209 -15.53 -0.83 10.51
CA ASP A 209 -15.89 -0.33 9.18
C ASP A 209 -15.02 0.87 8.79
N THR A 210 -14.49 1.61 9.76
CA THR A 210 -13.67 2.81 9.55
C THR A 210 -12.20 2.48 9.32
N ALA A 211 -11.51 3.29 8.53
CA ALA A 211 -10.07 3.17 8.32
C ALA A 211 -9.24 3.70 9.50
N GLU A 212 -9.87 4.47 10.40
CA GLU A 212 -9.17 5.18 11.46
C GLU A 212 -8.38 4.25 12.39
N GLY A 213 -7.06 4.44 12.42
CA GLY A 213 -6.15 3.61 13.21
C GLY A 213 -5.92 2.19 12.67
N ALA A 214 -6.56 1.78 11.56
CA ALA A 214 -6.38 0.45 10.98
C ALA A 214 -5.07 0.35 10.18
N THR A 215 -4.24 -0.67 10.46
CA THR A 215 -2.97 -0.92 9.74
C THR A 215 -3.14 -1.80 8.51
N TYR A 216 -4.21 -2.58 8.49
CA TYR A 216 -4.54 -3.50 7.43
C TYR A 216 -6.01 -3.35 7.06
N ALA A 217 -6.31 -3.60 5.80
CA ALA A 217 -7.67 -3.69 5.30
C ALA A 217 -7.92 -5.09 4.73
N VAL A 218 -9.16 -5.54 4.89
CA VAL A 218 -9.67 -6.78 4.31
C VAL A 218 -10.85 -6.43 3.43
N GLN A 219 -10.82 -6.85 2.18
CA GLN A 219 -11.90 -6.66 1.21
C GLN A 219 -12.35 -8.00 0.64
N GLY A 220 -13.66 -8.24 0.59
CA GLY A 220 -14.23 -9.41 -0.07
C GLY A 220 -14.71 -9.09 -1.48
N VAL A 221 -14.42 -9.97 -2.43
CA VAL A 221 -14.93 -9.92 -3.80
C VAL A 221 -15.50 -11.28 -4.15
N VAL A 222 -16.77 -11.31 -4.52
CA VAL A 222 -17.46 -12.52 -4.97
C VAL A 222 -17.78 -12.39 -6.44
N ASN A 223 -17.36 -13.37 -7.22
CA ASN A 223 -17.71 -13.52 -8.62
C ASN A 223 -18.54 -14.79 -8.80
N ALA A 224 -19.73 -14.65 -9.37
CA ALA A 224 -20.60 -15.78 -9.73
C ALA A 224 -20.60 -15.96 -11.25
N VAL A 225 -20.01 -17.05 -11.73
CA VAL A 225 -19.89 -17.36 -13.16
C VAL A 225 -20.76 -18.58 -13.50
N PRO A 226 -21.70 -18.47 -14.45
CA PRO A 226 -22.47 -19.63 -14.92
C PRO A 226 -21.56 -20.72 -15.50
N VAL A 227 -21.83 -21.99 -15.18
CA VAL A 227 -21.13 -23.14 -15.76
C VAL A 227 -22.14 -24.16 -16.29
N ALA A 228 -21.66 -25.14 -17.07
CA ALA A 228 -22.52 -26.17 -17.67
C ALA A 228 -23.34 -26.95 -16.61
N GLY A 229 -24.53 -27.41 -16.98
CA GLY A 229 -25.36 -28.26 -16.13
C GLY A 229 -26.18 -27.53 -15.05
N ASN A 230 -26.70 -26.34 -15.35
CA ASN A 230 -27.51 -25.52 -14.42
C ASN A 230 -26.81 -25.21 -13.08
N LYS A 231 -25.48 -25.06 -13.14
CA LYS A 231 -24.62 -24.72 -12.00
C LYS A 231 -24.03 -23.33 -12.21
N GLN A 232 -23.52 -22.78 -11.12
CA GLN A 232 -22.68 -21.58 -11.14
C GLN A 232 -21.46 -21.82 -10.24
N ARG A 233 -20.32 -21.33 -10.68
CA ARG A 233 -19.10 -21.30 -9.89
C ARG A 233 -19.04 -19.98 -9.14
N ILE A 234 -18.89 -20.06 -7.83
CA ILE A 234 -18.67 -18.93 -6.94
C ILE A 234 -17.20 -18.89 -6.61
N GLU A 235 -16.58 -17.77 -6.94
CA GLU A 235 -15.22 -17.45 -6.57
C GLU A 235 -15.27 -16.31 -5.54
N LEU A 236 -14.94 -16.63 -4.30
CA LEU A 236 -14.83 -15.67 -3.21
C LEU A 236 -13.34 -15.41 -2.93
N GLN A 237 -12.93 -14.17 -3.10
CA GLN A 237 -11.58 -13.70 -2.82
C GLN A 237 -11.62 -12.70 -1.66
N TRP A 238 -10.79 -12.94 -0.65
CA TRP A 238 -10.50 -11.98 0.41
C TRP A 238 -9.11 -11.42 0.19
N ILE A 239 -9.02 -10.12 -0.02
CA ILE A 239 -7.77 -9.41 -0.29
C ILE A 239 -7.36 -8.71 0.99
N VAL A 240 -6.16 -9.04 1.48
CA VAL A 240 -5.56 -8.37 2.64
C VAL A 240 -4.53 -7.38 2.13
N SER A 241 -4.73 -6.11 2.42
CA SER A 241 -3.82 -5.05 2.00
C SER A 241 -3.29 -4.26 3.19
N ARG A 242 -2.10 -3.71 3.00
CA ARG A 242 -1.53 -2.71 3.90
C ARG A 242 -2.01 -1.31 3.49
N ARG A 243 -1.80 -0.34 4.38
CA ARG A 243 -2.00 1.10 4.17
C ARG A 243 -1.43 1.66 2.86
N ASP A 244 -0.32 1.14 2.36
CA ASP A 244 0.31 1.59 1.10
C ASP A 244 -0.36 1.02 -0.16
N GLY A 245 -1.44 0.24 0.02
CA GLY A 245 -2.12 -0.46 -1.07
C GLY A 245 -1.46 -1.77 -1.48
N TYR A 246 -0.33 -2.14 -0.86
CA TYR A 246 0.33 -3.39 -1.17
C TYR A 246 -0.53 -4.55 -0.69
N GLU A 247 -0.88 -5.44 -1.61
CA GLU A 247 -1.54 -6.69 -1.29
C GLU A 247 -0.55 -7.60 -0.55
N LEU A 248 -0.82 -7.84 0.73
CA LEU A 248 -0.04 -8.76 1.56
C LEU A 248 -0.34 -10.21 1.22
N GLY A 249 -1.54 -10.46 0.71
CA GLY A 249 -1.97 -11.75 0.22
C GLY A 249 -3.47 -11.78 -0.03
N ARG A 250 -3.91 -12.91 -0.57
CA ARG A 250 -5.32 -13.20 -0.80
C ARG A 250 -5.68 -14.60 -0.33
N VAL A 251 -6.91 -14.74 0.17
CA VAL A 251 -7.52 -16.04 0.48
C VAL A 251 -8.62 -16.27 -0.53
N VAL A 252 -8.47 -17.33 -1.34
CA VAL A 252 -9.40 -17.64 -2.45
C VAL A 252 -10.14 -18.93 -2.14
N GLN A 253 -11.47 -18.89 -2.29
CA GLN A 253 -12.37 -20.01 -2.11
C GLN A 253 -13.20 -20.18 -3.39
N LEU A 254 -13.16 -21.38 -3.97
CA LEU A 254 -13.92 -21.72 -5.18
C LEU A 254 -14.90 -22.84 -4.86
N ASN A 255 -16.18 -22.58 -5.09
CA ASN A 255 -17.25 -23.55 -4.87
C ASN A 255 -18.21 -23.57 -6.06
N GLU A 256 -18.67 -24.75 -6.47
CA GLU A 256 -19.73 -24.89 -7.47
C GLU A 256 -21.05 -25.19 -6.78
N VAL A 257 -22.07 -24.40 -7.10
CA VAL A 257 -23.41 -24.52 -6.51
C VAL A 257 -24.48 -24.54 -7.61
N PRO A 258 -25.68 -25.08 -7.34
CA PRO A 258 -26.80 -24.94 -8.25
C PRO A 258 -27.07 -23.47 -8.57
N ARG A 259 -27.38 -23.15 -9.83
CA ARG A 259 -27.64 -21.77 -10.25
C ARG A 259 -28.81 -21.18 -9.44
N GLY A 260 -28.62 -19.98 -8.92
CA GLY A 260 -29.64 -19.25 -8.17
C GLY A 260 -29.83 -19.67 -6.71
N SER A 261 -29.16 -20.74 -6.24
CA SER A 261 -29.23 -21.20 -4.84
C SER A 261 -28.75 -20.15 -3.83
N LEU A 262 -27.92 -19.21 -4.28
CA LEU A 262 -27.35 -18.13 -3.45
C LEU A 262 -27.98 -16.77 -3.74
N ASN A 263 -29.15 -16.71 -4.38
CA ASN A 263 -29.84 -15.44 -4.63
C ASN A 263 -30.65 -14.93 -3.41
N GLY A 264 -30.73 -15.74 -2.35
CA GLY A 264 -31.45 -15.43 -1.11
C GLY A 264 -30.51 -15.16 0.06
N LEU A 265 -30.73 -15.89 1.16
CA LEU A 265 -29.99 -15.73 2.41
C LEU A 265 -28.71 -16.59 2.42
N TRP A 266 -27.60 -15.97 2.76
CA TRP A 266 -26.27 -16.60 2.81
C TRP A 266 -25.88 -17.11 4.19
N GLY A 267 -26.65 -16.85 5.24
CA GLY A 267 -26.25 -17.03 6.65
C GLY A 267 -25.32 -18.21 6.96
N ASP A 268 -25.71 -19.43 6.59
CA ASP A 268 -24.93 -20.65 6.86
C ASP A 268 -23.67 -20.77 5.99
N VAL A 269 -23.81 -20.44 4.70
CA VAL A 269 -22.70 -20.44 3.74
C VAL A 269 -21.66 -19.38 4.12
N ALA A 270 -22.13 -18.20 4.52
CA ALA A 270 -21.30 -17.10 4.98
C ALA A 270 -20.55 -17.45 6.27
N TYR A 271 -21.18 -18.16 7.20
CA TYR A 271 -20.52 -18.63 8.42
C TYR A 271 -19.31 -19.51 8.08
N VAL A 272 -19.51 -20.57 7.30
CA VAL A 272 -18.43 -21.51 6.96
C VAL A 272 -17.36 -20.85 6.10
N ALA A 273 -17.77 -20.05 5.11
CA ALA A 273 -16.82 -19.36 4.23
C ALA A 273 -15.95 -18.37 5.01
N ALA A 274 -16.57 -17.56 5.88
CA ALA A 274 -15.86 -16.58 6.69
C ALA A 274 -14.94 -17.21 7.74
N GLU A 275 -15.33 -18.31 8.38
CA GLU A 275 -14.49 -19.03 9.35
C GLU A 275 -13.16 -19.48 8.72
N GLN A 276 -13.26 -20.14 7.57
CA GLN A 276 -12.09 -20.63 6.84
C GLN A 276 -11.23 -19.47 6.35
N ALA A 277 -11.86 -18.41 5.84
CA ALA A 277 -11.15 -17.25 5.34
C ALA A 277 -10.47 -16.44 6.46
N ALA A 278 -11.09 -16.28 7.62
CA ALA A 278 -10.53 -15.56 8.76
C ALA A 278 -9.23 -16.21 9.27
N ASN A 279 -9.18 -17.55 9.30
CA ASN A 279 -7.95 -18.29 9.61
C ASN A 279 -6.84 -18.01 8.60
N GLY A 280 -7.16 -18.01 7.29
CA GLY A 280 -6.19 -17.66 6.25
C GLY A 280 -5.71 -16.21 6.35
N ILE A 281 -6.60 -15.26 6.67
CA ILE A 281 -6.26 -13.85 6.86
C ILE A 281 -5.31 -13.68 8.05
N ARG A 282 -5.55 -14.37 9.17
CA ARG A 282 -4.62 -14.37 10.32
C ARG A 282 -3.22 -14.81 9.91
N ASP A 283 -3.11 -15.85 9.08
CA ASP A 283 -1.80 -16.35 8.63
C ASP A 283 -1.09 -15.32 7.72
N VAL A 284 -1.82 -14.66 6.82
CA VAL A 284 -1.29 -13.55 6.01
C VAL A 284 -0.80 -12.41 6.90
N LEU A 285 -1.59 -11.99 7.88
CA LEU A 285 -1.22 -10.92 8.81
C LEU A 285 -0.02 -11.31 9.68
N ARG A 286 0.05 -12.54 10.18
CA ARG A 286 1.19 -13.03 10.97
C ARG A 286 2.48 -12.99 10.15
N ASN A 287 2.42 -13.43 8.89
CA ASN A 287 3.57 -13.40 8.00
C ASN A 287 4.01 -11.97 7.67
N ALA A 288 3.07 -11.03 7.57
CA ALA A 288 3.35 -9.62 7.34
C ALA A 288 3.90 -8.87 8.57
N THR A 289 3.65 -9.37 9.79
CA THR A 289 4.07 -8.75 11.06
C THR A 289 5.33 -9.40 11.65
N ALA A 290 5.66 -10.63 11.23
CA ALA A 290 6.92 -11.26 11.60
C ALA A 290 8.09 -10.47 10.99
N PRO A 291 9.14 -10.12 11.77
CA PRO A 291 10.35 -9.53 11.19
C PRO A 291 10.85 -10.46 10.10
N ALA A 292 11.24 -9.91 8.95
CA ALA A 292 11.81 -10.68 7.84
C ALA A 292 12.91 -11.57 8.41
N GLN A 293 12.62 -12.85 8.59
CA GLN A 293 13.66 -13.82 8.90
C GLN A 293 14.60 -13.73 7.70
N PRO A 294 15.90 -13.43 7.89
CA PRO A 294 16.85 -13.53 6.79
C PRO A 294 16.64 -14.92 6.22
N ALA A 295 16.34 -14.97 4.92
CA ALA A 295 15.98 -16.19 4.20
C ALA A 295 16.89 -17.31 4.69
N ALA A 296 16.36 -18.17 5.55
CA ALA A 296 17.08 -19.33 6.01
C ALA A 296 17.37 -20.11 4.74
N ALA A 297 18.66 -20.28 4.50
CA ALA A 297 19.25 -21.00 3.38
C ALA A 297 18.25 -21.98 2.79
N GLN A 298 17.79 -21.67 1.58
CA GLN A 298 17.26 -22.68 0.68
C GLN A 298 18.30 -23.79 0.70
N ALA A 299 17.94 -24.92 1.32
CA ALA A 299 18.75 -26.11 1.29
C ALA A 299 18.96 -26.43 -0.19
N GLU A 300 20.19 -26.26 -0.67
CA GLU A 300 20.61 -26.73 -1.97
C GLU A 300 20.28 -28.24 -2.05
N PRO A 301 19.46 -28.68 -3.01
CA PRO A 301 19.30 -30.10 -3.27
C PRO A 301 20.51 -30.55 -4.08
N GLY A 302 21.41 -31.31 -3.45
CA GLY A 302 22.40 -32.10 -4.17
C GLY A 302 23.85 -31.85 -3.77
N LYS A 303 24.26 -32.43 -2.65
CA LYS A 303 25.63 -32.94 -2.52
C LYS A 303 25.57 -34.32 -1.90
N ALA A 304 25.88 -35.33 -2.72
CA ALA A 304 25.91 -36.72 -2.34
C ALA A 304 26.86 -36.95 -1.14
N PRO A 305 26.56 -37.90 -0.24
CA PRO A 305 27.47 -38.25 0.86
C PRO A 305 28.81 -38.75 0.30
N PRO A 306 29.96 -38.42 0.92
CA PRO A 306 31.20 -39.07 0.57
C PRO A 306 31.13 -40.55 0.97
N GLU A 307 31.37 -41.40 -0.02
CA GLU A 307 31.58 -42.84 0.10
C GLU A 307 32.69 -43.11 1.13
N THR A 308 32.33 -43.66 2.29
CA THR A 308 33.33 -44.18 3.24
C THR A 308 33.92 -45.45 2.65
N LEU A 309 35.07 -45.30 2.00
CA LEU A 309 35.91 -46.39 1.53
C LEU A 309 36.40 -47.20 2.75
N ARG A 310 35.79 -48.38 2.93
CA ARG A 310 36.29 -49.44 3.81
C ARG A 310 37.52 -50.07 3.14
N ALA A 311 38.70 -49.89 3.72
CA ALA A 311 39.86 -50.77 3.52
C ALA A 311 40.22 -51.29 4.92
N ALA A 312 39.76 -52.48 5.28
CA ALA A 312 40.44 -53.76 5.11
C ALA A 312 41.58 -53.96 6.15
N ARG A 313 41.37 -54.95 7.02
CA ARG A 313 42.46 -55.85 7.41
C ARG A 313 42.62 -56.87 6.30
#